data_AF-A0A5Q4BDM0-F1
#
_entry.id   AF-A0A5Q4BDM0-F1
#
_cell.length_a   1.000
_cell.length_b   1.000
_cell.length_c   1.000
_cell.angle_alpha   90.00
_cell.angle_beta   90.00
_cell.angle_gamma   90.00
#
_symmetry.space_group_name_H-M   'P 1'
#
loop_
_entity.id
_entity.type
_entity.pdbx_description
1 polymer ?
#
loop_
_entity_poly.entity_id
_entity_poly.type
_entity_poly.pdbx_seq_one_letter_code
_entity_poly.pdbx_strand_id
1 'polypeptide(L)' 'MASSSSKSSSKRGPIHVNVWYCDVCRYGPLSPYTDGHCANCGHQRCHDCETIVIQQHQGHSSPEGSKQRGKGD' A
#
# COMPACT_ATOMS: atom_id res chain seq x y z
N MET A 1 27.92 -14.07 22.68
CA MET A 1 27.87 -12.62 22.38
C MET A 1 26.62 -12.39 21.55
N ALA A 2 25.62 -11.69 22.09
CA ALA A 2 24.33 -11.51 21.42
C ALA A 2 24.41 -10.36 20.42
N SER A 3 24.22 -10.66 19.13
CA SER A 3 24.15 -9.67 18.06
C SER A 3 22.80 -8.95 18.13
N SER A 4 22.82 -7.74 18.69
CA SER A 4 21.69 -6.82 18.71
C SER A 4 21.41 -6.33 17.29
N SER A 5 20.53 -7.03 16.56
CA SER A 5 20.03 -6.57 15.27
C SER A 5 19.06 -5.42 15.50
N SER A 6 19.56 -4.21 15.33
CA SER A 6 18.84 -2.94 15.41
C SER A 6 17.59 -2.94 14.51
N LYS A 7 16.40 -3.12 15.10
CA LYS A 7 15.12 -2.81 14.43
C LYS A 7 15.03 -1.30 14.27
N SER A 8 15.50 -0.79 13.13
CA SER A 8 15.25 0.58 12.69
C SER A 8 13.76 0.72 12.38
N SER A 9 12.96 0.95 13.42
CA SER A 9 11.58 1.39 13.30
C SER A 9 11.61 2.84 12.83
N SER A 10 11.91 3.03 11.56
CA SER A 10 11.67 4.29 10.87
C SER A 10 10.17 4.49 10.90
N LYS A 11 9.68 5.32 11.82
CA LYS A 11 8.35 5.92 11.76
C LYS A 11 8.27 6.74 10.47
N ARG A 12 8.09 6.06 9.34
CA ARG A 12 7.87 6.70 8.05
C ARG A 12 6.51 7.36 8.15
N GLY A 13 6.50 8.68 8.08
CA GLY A 13 5.27 9.45 8.01
C GLY A 13 4.41 8.99 6.83
N PRO A 14 3.15 9.44 6.78
CA PRO A 14 2.25 9.11 5.68
C PRO A 14 2.89 9.46 4.33
N ILE A 15 2.89 8.49 3.41
CA ILE A 15 3.38 8.71 2.05
C ILE A 15 2.17 9.06 1.20
N HIS A 16 2.25 10.20 0.51
CA HIS A 16 1.25 10.59 -0.46
C HIS A 16 1.64 10.00 -1.82
N VAL A 17 0.72 9.24 -2.41
CA VAL A 17 0.94 8.59 -3.71
C VAL A 17 -0.15 9.01 -4.68
N ASN A 18 0.26 9.35 -5.91
CA ASN A 18 -0.67 9.63 -6.98
C ASN A 18 -1.22 8.31 -7.50
N VAL A 19 -2.54 8.21 -7.60
CA VAL A 19 -3.25 7.06 -8.15
C VAL A 19 -4.29 7.53 -9.14
N TRP A 20 -4.72 6.65 -10.04
CA TRP A 20 -5.79 6.94 -10.97
C TRP A 20 -6.85 5.84 -10.97
N TYR A 21 -8.07 6.22 -11.34
CA TYR A 21 -9.24 5.36 -11.49
C TYR A 21 -9.69 5.42 -12.94
N CYS A 22 -9.97 4.25 -13.50
CA CYS A 22 -10.46 4.16 -14.87
C CYS A 22 -11.85 4.78 -14.99
N ASP A 23 -12.06 5.70 -15.92
CA ASP A 23 -13.38 6.30 -16.12
C ASP A 23 -14.41 5.27 -16.60
N VAL A 24 -14.02 4.39 -17.52
CA VAL A 24 -14.89 3.41 -18.19
C VAL A 24 -15.52 2.41 -17.21
N CYS A 25 -14.73 1.87 -16.28
CA CYS A 25 -15.20 0.81 -15.37
C CYS A 25 -15.02 1.14 -13.88
N ARG A 26 -14.58 2.35 -13.55
CA ARG A 26 -14.33 2.83 -12.18
C ARG A 26 -13.36 1.98 -11.37
N TYR A 27 -12.54 1.19 -12.05
CA TYR A 27 -11.52 0.34 -11.42
C TYR A 27 -10.30 1.17 -11.00
N GLY A 28 -9.86 0.97 -9.77
CA GLY A 28 -8.68 1.59 -9.16
C GLY A 28 -8.62 1.29 -7.66
N PRO A 29 -7.61 1.79 -6.93
CA PRO A 29 -6.56 2.71 -7.37
C PRO A 29 -5.44 2.02 -8.18
N LEU A 30 -5.08 2.59 -9.33
CA LEU A 30 -3.96 2.19 -10.18
C LEU A 30 -2.82 3.20 -10.09
N SER A 31 -1.56 2.78 -10.28
CA SER A 31 -0.42 3.70 -10.21
C SER A 31 -0.12 4.30 -11.58
N PRO A 32 -0.08 5.64 -11.74
CA PRO A 32 0.13 6.29 -13.04
C PRO A 32 1.55 6.09 -13.59
N TYR A 33 2.48 5.60 -12.76
CA TYR A 33 3.86 5.35 -13.16
C TYR A 33 4.07 3.93 -13.69
N THR A 34 3.27 2.98 -13.23
CA THR A 34 3.38 1.55 -13.58
C THR A 34 2.27 1.10 -14.51
N ASP A 35 1.08 1.66 -14.34
CA ASP A 35 -0.13 1.22 -15.02
C ASP A 35 -0.56 2.28 -16.05
N GLY A 36 -0.16 2.06 -17.30
CA GLY A 36 -0.60 2.87 -18.45
C GLY A 36 -1.99 2.49 -18.98
N HIS A 37 -2.53 1.35 -18.54
CA HIS A 37 -3.83 0.81 -18.95
C HIS A 37 -4.57 0.27 -17.72
N CYS A 38 -5.90 0.24 -17.79
CA CYS A 38 -6.74 -0.32 -16.75
C CYS A 38 -6.58 -1.85 -16.73
N ALA A 39 -6.16 -2.41 -15.59
CA ALA A 39 -5.99 -3.85 -15.43
C ALA A 39 -7.30 -4.66 -15.58
N ASN A 40 -8.47 -4.02 -15.41
CA ASN A 40 -9.76 -4.68 -15.49
C ASN A 40 -10.36 -4.69 -16.91
N CYS A 41 -10.35 -3.55 -17.61
CA CYS A 41 -10.99 -3.41 -18.92
C CYS A 41 -10.03 -3.17 -20.09
N GLY A 42 -8.73 -3.00 -19.83
CA GLY A 42 -7.71 -2.71 -20.84
C GLY A 42 -7.70 -1.26 -21.35
N HIS A 43 -8.60 -0.40 -20.87
CA HIS A 43 -8.67 1.01 -21.28
C HIS A 43 -7.34 1.74 -21.00
N GLN A 44 -6.77 2.38 -22.02
CA GLN A 44 -5.56 3.19 -21.87
C GLN A 44 -5.86 4.45 -21.06
N ARG A 45 -4.99 4.80 -20.11
CA ARG A 45 -5.18 5.99 -19.28
C ARG A 45 -5.32 7.23 -20.16
N CYS A 46 -6.48 7.87 -20.10
CA CYS A 46 -6.79 9.12 -20.81
C CYS A 46 -6.93 10.30 -19.83
N HIS A 47 -7.22 11.48 -20.37
CA HIS A 47 -7.48 12.68 -19.57
C HIS A 47 -8.77 12.59 -18.74
N ASP A 48 -9.75 11.79 -19.17
CA ASP A 48 -11.02 11.60 -18.46
C ASP A 48 -10.90 10.66 -17.25
N CYS A 49 -9.80 9.89 -17.17
CA CYS A 49 -9.54 9.05 -16.00
C CYS A 49 -9.26 9.91 -14.77
N GLU A 50 -9.95 9.62 -13.68
CA GLU A 50 -9.82 10.38 -12.43
C GLU A 50 -8.45 10.11 -11.79
N THR A 51 -7.69 11.16 -11.49
CA THR A 51 -6.40 11.05 -10.80
C THR A 51 -6.49 11.76 -9.46
N ILE A 52 -6.19 11.05 -8.39
CA ILE A 52 -6.23 11.57 -7.02
C ILE A 52 -4.94 11.24 -6.28
N VAL A 53 -4.63 12.02 -5.25
CA VAL A 53 -3.52 11.74 -4.34
C VAL A 53 -4.09 11.08 -3.09
N ILE A 54 -3.70 9.83 -2.84
CA ILE A 54 -4.11 9.11 -1.63
C ILE A 54 -2.96 9.07 -0.63
N GLN A 55 -3.32 9.05 0.64
CA GLN A 55 -2.37 8.82 1.72
C GLN A 55 -2.21 7.31 1.91
N GLN A 56 -1.10 6.76 1.45
CA GLN A 56 -0.75 5.37 1.71
C GLN A 56 0.02 5.30 3.02
N HIS A 57 -0.61 4.70 4.02
CA HIS A 57 0.14 4.24 5.19
C HIS A 57 0.90 3.01 4.73
N GLN A 58 2.23 3.07 4.71
CA GLN A 58 3.04 1.85 4.62
C GLN A 58 2.67 1.03 5.84
N GLY A 59 1.71 0.11 5.66
CA GLY A 59 1.40 -0.91 6.63
C GLY A 59 2.67 -1.71 6.84
N HIS A 60 3.45 -1.32 7.84
CA HIS A 60 4.03 -2.31 8.72
C HIS A 60 2.83 -3.12 9.19
N SER A 61 2.69 -4.35 8.70
CA SER A 61 1.69 -5.30 9.14
C SER A 61 1.47 -5.09 10.64
N SER A 62 0.25 -4.72 11.04
CA SER A 62 -0.07 -4.56 12.46
C SER A 62 0.38 -5.83 13.20
N PRO A 63 1.17 -5.72 14.28
CA PRO A 63 1.40 -6.86 15.15
C PRO A 63 0.14 -7.10 15.98
N GLU A 64 -0.86 -7.77 15.40
CA GLU A 64 -1.96 -8.42 16.11
C GLU A 64 -2.11 -9.83 15.53
N GLY A 65 -1.99 -10.93 16.26
CA GLY A 65 -1.71 -11.11 17.66
C GLY A 65 -1.19 -12.52 17.91
N SER A 66 -0.47 -12.69 19.00
CA SER A 66 -0.24 -14.00 19.63
C SER A 66 -0.17 -13.76 21.13
N LYS A 67 -1.34 -13.51 21.72
CA LYS A 67 -1.53 -13.64 23.16
C LYS A 67 -1.57 -15.13 23.50
N GLN A 68 -0.94 -15.50 24.62
CA GLN A 68 -1.19 -16.72 25.42
C GLN A 68 -0.59 -18.04 24.89
N ARG A 69 0.08 -18.92 25.67
CA ARG A 69 0.05 -19.24 27.11
C ARG A 69 1.42 -19.72 27.60
N GLY A 70 1.74 -19.43 28.85
CA GLY A 70 2.80 -20.15 29.57
C GLY A 70 2.41 -21.59 29.93
N LYS A 71 3.43 -22.42 30.13
CA LYS A 71 3.50 -23.71 30.85
C LYS A 71 4.98 -24.13 30.73
N GLY A 72 5.82 -24.14 31.76
CA GLY A 72 5.58 -24.59 33.12
C GLY A 72 5.74 -26.11 33.15
N ASP A 73 6.98 -26.59 33.24
CA ASP A 73 7.44 -27.83 33.88
C ASP A 73 8.98 -27.77 34.00
#